data_AF-A0A6J7KY65-F1
#
_entry.id   AF-A0A6J7KY65-F1
#
_cell.length_a   1.000
_cell.length_b   1.000
_cell.length_c   1.000
_cell.angle_alpha   90.00
_cell.angle_beta   90.00
_cell.angle_gamma   90.00
#
_symmetry.space_group_name_H-M   'P 1'
#
loop_
_entity.id
_entity.type
_entity.pdbx_description
1 polymer ?
#
loop_
_entity_poly.entity_id
_entity_poly.type
_entity_poly.pdbx_seq_one_letter_code
_entity_poly.pdbx_strand_id
1 'polypeptide(L)'
;MSRGAADAPVLARLVTALREEGGLPPEVVLDPVPGADDRVGRAVAAGPRAADVGPALSLAAEATREAELLHHAPEHARVVRTDDRDLALLAGDRLYALGLERLAAGGWTDEVAILADVVALVARLHGPSAIAIGPATAGAVAGGTGAPDEAAARTAELWGAAAAALGGGAASPAAVLLRDVRGGEVPDSNALSAVSTPSADGPPQH
;
A
#
# COMPACT_ATOMS: atom_id res chain seq x y z
N MET A 1 12.54 17.77 23.02
CA MET A 1 12.12 17.29 21.67
C MET A 1 10.93 16.36 21.88
N SER A 2 9.80 16.67 21.26
CA SER A 2 8.49 16.08 21.58
C SER A 2 8.41 14.61 21.16
N ARG A 3 8.36 13.68 22.13
CA ARG A 3 8.04 12.26 21.88
C ARG A 3 6.60 12.07 21.34
N GLY A 4 5.70 13.02 21.61
CA GLY A 4 4.27 12.88 21.32
C GLY A 4 3.88 12.79 19.84
N ALA A 5 4.70 13.31 18.91
CA ALA A 5 4.41 13.22 17.48
C ALA A 5 4.87 11.89 16.84
N ALA A 6 5.88 11.24 17.43
CA ALA A 6 6.39 9.95 16.96
C ALA A 6 5.51 8.78 17.40
N ASP A 7 4.88 8.89 18.58
CA ASP A 7 4.01 7.87 19.18
C ASP A 7 2.55 7.93 18.66
N ALA A 8 2.21 8.95 17.87
CA ALA A 8 0.88 9.10 17.32
C ALA A 8 0.58 7.98 16.30
N PRO A 9 -0.68 7.47 16.25
CA PRO A 9 -1.09 6.50 15.24
C PRO A 9 -0.72 6.94 13.82
N VAL A 10 -0.33 6.00 12.97
CA VAL A 10 0.22 6.30 11.63
C VAL A 10 -0.76 7.13 10.80
N LEU A 11 -2.06 6.84 10.87
CA LEU A 11 -3.09 7.61 10.17
C LEU A 11 -3.18 9.06 10.66
N ALA A 12 -3.04 9.32 11.97
CA ALA A 12 -3.03 10.68 12.49
C ALA A 12 -1.79 11.45 11.99
N ARG A 13 -0.63 10.79 11.90
CA ARG A 13 0.58 11.38 11.31
C ARG A 13 0.40 11.65 9.81
N LEU A 14 -0.29 10.79 9.08
CA LEU A 14 -0.63 11.00 7.67
C LEU A 14 -1.53 12.24 7.50
N VAL A 15 -2.52 12.42 8.36
CA VAL A 15 -3.39 13.61 8.35
C VAL A 15 -2.60 14.89 8.59
N THR A 16 -1.71 14.90 9.60
CA THR A 16 -0.81 16.03 9.86
C THR A 16 0.03 16.34 8.62
N ALA A 17 0.63 15.32 8.02
CA ALA A 17 1.40 15.43 6.78
C ALA A 17 0.60 16.05 5.62
N LEU A 18 -0.64 15.61 5.40
CA LEU A 18 -1.51 16.13 4.34
C LEU A 18 -1.86 17.60 4.58
N ARG A 19 -2.11 17.98 5.84
CA ARG A 19 -2.42 19.37 6.22
C ARG A 19 -1.20 20.29 6.09
N GLU A 20 -0.02 19.80 6.47
CA GLU A 20 1.23 20.57 6.41
C GLU A 20 1.71 20.80 4.98
N GLU A 21 1.66 19.78 4.13
CA GLU A 21 2.10 19.93 2.72
C GLU A 21 1.04 20.57 1.83
N GLY A 22 -0.24 20.49 2.21
CA GLY A 22 -1.35 20.99 1.44
C GLY A 22 -1.54 20.29 0.09
N GLY A 23 -2.20 20.98 -0.83
CA GLY A 23 -2.57 20.46 -2.16
C GLY A 23 -3.92 19.76 -2.21
N LEU A 24 -4.58 19.54 -1.07
CA LEU A 24 -5.97 19.12 -0.97
C LEU A 24 -6.80 20.20 -0.25
N PRO A 25 -8.11 20.34 -0.57
CA PRO A 25 -9.01 21.17 0.21
C PRO A 25 -9.02 20.73 1.69
N PRO A 26 -8.85 21.63 2.67
CA PRO A 26 -8.80 21.26 4.09
C PRO A 26 -10.03 20.47 4.57
N GLU A 27 -11.20 20.76 4.00
CA GLU A 27 -12.48 20.14 4.34
C GLU A 27 -12.57 18.65 3.99
N VAL A 28 -11.75 18.17 3.03
CA VAL A 28 -11.75 16.74 2.67
C VAL A 28 -10.77 15.92 3.50
N VAL A 29 -9.87 16.56 4.25
CA VAL A 29 -8.84 15.91 5.08
C VAL A 29 -9.32 15.78 6.53
N LEU A 30 -9.81 14.60 6.86
CA LEU A 30 -10.47 14.32 8.13
C LEU A 30 -9.55 13.58 9.10
N ASP A 31 -9.73 13.83 10.39
CA ASP A 31 -9.11 12.98 11.40
C ASP A 31 -9.67 11.55 11.30
N PRO A 32 -8.83 10.51 11.43
CA PRO A 32 -9.28 9.15 11.37
C PRO A 32 -10.21 8.87 12.55
N VAL A 33 -11.29 8.13 12.30
CA VAL A 33 -12.17 7.68 13.38
C VAL A 33 -11.39 6.80 14.37
N PRO A 34 -11.71 6.84 15.67
CA PRO A 34 -11.08 5.94 16.65
C PRO A 34 -11.24 4.47 16.23
N GLY A 35 -10.14 3.73 16.19
CA GLY A 35 -10.13 2.33 15.77
C GLY A 35 -10.18 2.12 14.25
N ALA A 36 -9.98 3.17 13.43
CA ALA A 36 -9.77 3.02 12.00
C ALA A 36 -8.69 1.97 11.71
N ASP A 37 -8.91 1.15 10.67
CA ASP A 37 -8.00 0.08 10.31
C ASP A 37 -6.67 0.63 9.80
N ASP A 38 -5.63 0.58 10.65
CA ASP A 38 -4.24 0.89 10.32
C ASP A 38 -3.34 -0.37 10.40
N ARG A 39 -3.92 -1.56 10.15
CA ARG A 39 -3.19 -2.83 10.26
C ARG A 39 -1.95 -2.90 9.36
N VAL A 40 -1.97 -2.24 8.20
CA VAL A 40 -0.84 -2.20 7.27
C VAL A 40 0.31 -1.43 7.92
N GLY A 41 0.05 -0.21 8.36
CA GLY A 41 1.04 0.65 9.01
C GLY A 41 1.59 0.02 10.29
N ARG A 42 0.75 -0.61 11.11
CA ARG A 42 1.18 -1.32 12.32
C ARG A 42 2.07 -2.52 12.01
N ALA A 43 1.70 -3.35 11.04
CA ALA A 43 2.49 -4.51 10.64
C ALA A 43 3.85 -4.10 10.07
N VAL A 44 3.87 -3.06 9.23
CA VAL A 44 5.11 -2.49 8.69
C VAL A 44 6.01 -1.93 9.80
N ALA A 45 5.44 -1.17 10.75
CA ALA A 45 6.18 -0.59 11.87
C ALA A 45 6.75 -1.66 12.84
N ALA A 46 6.12 -2.83 12.92
CA ALA A 46 6.59 -3.96 13.73
C ALA A 46 7.70 -4.78 13.03
N GLY A 47 7.89 -4.59 11.72
CA GLY A 47 8.91 -5.32 10.96
C GLY A 47 10.34 -4.82 11.25
N PRO A 48 11.36 -5.68 11.12
CA PRO A 48 12.75 -5.31 11.39
C PRO A 48 13.22 -4.14 10.53
N ARG A 49 12.69 -3.97 9.32
CA ARG A 49 13.08 -2.89 8.41
C ARG A 49 12.71 -1.50 8.92
N ALA A 50 11.72 -1.40 9.82
CA ALA A 50 11.35 -0.14 10.44
C ALA A 50 12.47 0.46 11.30
N ALA A 51 13.43 -0.34 11.79
CA ALA A 51 14.58 0.16 12.53
C ALA A 51 15.53 1.01 11.67
N ASP A 52 15.63 0.69 10.38
CA ASP A 52 16.52 1.38 9.44
C ASP A 52 15.84 2.58 8.77
N VAL A 53 14.63 2.36 8.25
CA VAL A 53 13.88 3.36 7.48
C VAL A 53 13.13 4.32 8.41
N GLY A 54 12.78 3.86 9.61
CA GLY A 54 12.09 4.64 10.61
C GLY A 54 10.61 4.89 10.27
N PRO A 55 10.01 5.93 10.89
CA PRO A 55 8.58 6.21 10.81
C PRO A 55 8.07 6.58 9.40
N ALA A 56 8.96 6.85 8.45
CA ALA A 56 8.61 7.12 7.06
C ALA A 56 8.05 5.87 6.36
N LEU A 57 8.50 4.68 6.75
CA LEU A 57 8.10 3.43 6.10
C LEU A 57 6.62 3.11 6.29
N SER A 58 6.15 3.12 7.54
CA SER A 58 4.74 2.86 7.85
C SER A 58 3.83 3.96 7.34
N LEU A 59 4.29 5.20 7.34
CA LEU A 59 3.55 6.33 6.77
C LEU A 59 3.40 6.19 5.26
N ALA A 60 4.45 5.81 4.53
CA ALA A 60 4.39 5.58 3.09
C ALA A 60 3.48 4.41 2.73
N ALA A 61 3.49 3.34 3.54
CA ALA A 61 2.59 2.21 3.38
C ALA A 61 1.12 2.63 3.55
N GLU A 62 0.79 3.38 4.59
CA GLU A 62 -0.59 3.85 4.82
C GLU A 62 -1.03 4.91 3.82
N ALA A 63 -0.14 5.79 3.36
CA ALA A 63 -0.45 6.74 2.29
C ALA A 63 -0.80 6.00 0.98
N THR A 64 0.00 4.98 0.63
CA THR A 64 -0.24 4.15 -0.55
C THR A 64 -1.51 3.31 -0.41
N ARG A 65 -1.83 2.83 0.81
CA ARG A 65 -3.10 2.15 1.08
C ARG A 65 -4.29 3.08 0.94
N GLU A 66 -4.17 4.28 1.47
CA GLU A 66 -5.22 5.30 1.37
C GLU A 66 -5.47 5.69 -0.09
N ALA A 67 -4.42 5.82 -0.89
CA ALA A 67 -4.53 6.07 -2.33
C ALA A 67 -5.30 4.96 -3.06
N GLU A 68 -4.98 3.70 -2.77
CA GLU A 68 -5.70 2.54 -3.32
C GLU A 68 -7.20 2.58 -2.97
N LEU A 69 -7.52 2.87 -1.70
CA LEU A 69 -8.91 3.00 -1.27
C LEU A 69 -9.62 4.15 -2.01
N LEU A 70 -8.99 5.31 -2.16
CA LEU A 70 -9.60 6.43 -2.88
C LEU A 70 -9.85 6.13 -4.37
N HIS A 71 -8.98 5.32 -5.00
CA HIS A 71 -9.14 4.93 -6.39
C HIS A 71 -10.26 3.91 -6.61
N HIS A 72 -10.47 3.00 -5.66
CA HIS A 72 -11.26 1.80 -5.90
C HIS A 72 -12.43 1.58 -4.95
N ALA A 73 -12.38 2.15 -3.74
CA ALA A 73 -13.38 2.00 -2.68
C ALA A 73 -13.39 3.25 -1.77
N PRO A 74 -13.66 4.46 -2.31
CA PRO A 74 -13.47 5.73 -1.60
C PRO A 74 -14.32 5.84 -0.32
N GLU A 75 -15.44 5.12 -0.22
CA GLU A 75 -16.25 5.02 0.99
C GLU A 75 -15.52 4.34 2.16
N HIS A 76 -14.45 3.58 1.89
CA HIS A 76 -13.59 2.94 2.87
C HIS A 76 -12.33 3.77 3.20
N ALA A 77 -12.10 4.89 2.51
CA ALA A 77 -11.00 5.81 2.84
C ALA A 77 -11.17 6.39 4.27
N ARG A 78 -10.05 6.51 4.96
CA ARG A 78 -9.97 6.73 6.41
C ARG A 78 -9.61 8.16 6.79
N VAL A 79 -8.87 8.86 5.93
CA VAL A 79 -8.34 10.21 6.20
C VAL A 79 -8.69 11.23 5.12
N VAL A 80 -9.15 10.80 3.94
CA VAL A 80 -9.72 11.69 2.92
C VAL A 80 -11.15 11.24 2.59
N ARG A 81 -12.11 12.18 2.60
CA ARG A 81 -13.50 11.91 2.18
C ARG A 81 -14.04 13.02 1.31
N THR A 82 -14.66 12.62 0.20
CA THR A 82 -15.29 13.52 -0.76
C THR A 82 -16.35 12.75 -1.55
N ASP A 83 -17.45 13.42 -1.91
CA ASP A 83 -18.45 12.88 -2.83
C ASP A 83 -18.07 13.15 -4.31
N ASP A 84 -17.04 13.97 -4.54
CA ASP A 84 -16.47 14.25 -5.86
C ASP A 84 -15.45 13.15 -6.23
N ARG A 85 -15.81 12.36 -7.25
CA ARG A 85 -14.99 11.25 -7.77
C ARG A 85 -13.65 11.72 -8.34
N ASP A 86 -13.62 12.84 -9.04
CA ASP A 86 -12.40 13.34 -9.67
C ASP A 86 -11.43 13.83 -8.59
N LEU A 87 -11.98 14.48 -7.55
CA LEU A 87 -11.18 14.85 -6.37
C LEU A 87 -10.65 13.61 -5.62
N ALA A 88 -11.44 12.54 -5.50
CA ALA A 88 -10.97 11.29 -4.88
C ALA A 88 -9.80 10.68 -5.67
N LEU A 89 -9.89 10.64 -7.01
CA LEU A 89 -8.82 10.14 -7.88
C LEU A 89 -7.53 10.96 -7.73
N LEU A 90 -7.63 12.30 -7.82
CA LEU A 90 -6.48 13.19 -7.67
C LEU A 90 -5.89 13.15 -6.25
N ALA A 91 -6.73 12.99 -5.22
CA ALA A 91 -6.26 12.79 -3.85
C ALA A 91 -5.51 11.46 -3.70
N GLY A 92 -5.97 10.40 -4.37
CA GLY A 92 -5.24 9.14 -4.45
C GLY A 92 -3.88 9.28 -5.12
N ASP A 93 -3.80 9.97 -6.27
CA ASP A 93 -2.53 10.23 -6.96
C ASP A 93 -1.55 11.00 -6.07
N ARG A 94 -2.06 12.02 -5.37
CA ARG A 94 -1.29 12.81 -4.40
C ARG A 94 -0.74 11.94 -3.28
N LEU A 95 -1.54 11.02 -2.75
CA LEU A 95 -1.15 10.11 -1.67
C LEU A 95 -0.11 9.06 -2.12
N TYR A 96 -0.21 8.55 -3.35
CA TYR A 96 0.86 7.74 -3.94
C TYR A 96 2.16 8.53 -4.03
N ALA A 97 2.11 9.74 -4.62
CA ALA A 97 3.28 10.60 -4.74
C ALA A 97 3.90 10.90 -3.35
N LEU A 98 3.07 11.24 -2.37
CA LEU A 98 3.48 11.52 -1.00
C LEU A 98 4.25 10.37 -0.34
N GLY A 99 3.74 9.14 -0.47
CA GLY A 99 4.39 7.96 0.09
C GLY A 99 5.74 7.67 -0.58
N LEU A 100 5.77 7.71 -1.91
CA LEU A 100 6.97 7.41 -2.70
C LEU A 100 8.05 8.50 -2.53
N GLU A 101 7.67 9.78 -2.54
CA GLU A 101 8.58 10.91 -2.39
C GLU A 101 9.33 10.86 -1.05
N ARG A 102 8.63 10.52 0.04
CA ARG A 102 9.25 10.42 1.37
C ARG A 102 10.31 9.33 1.46
N LEU A 103 10.05 8.18 0.85
CA LEU A 103 11.03 7.09 0.79
C LEU A 103 12.20 7.48 -0.13
N ALA A 104 11.92 8.04 -1.31
CA ALA A 104 12.92 8.48 -2.26
C ALA A 104 13.86 9.56 -1.67
N ALA A 105 13.31 10.54 -0.94
CA ALA A 105 14.08 11.58 -0.25
C ALA A 105 15.03 11.00 0.81
N GLY A 106 14.66 9.86 1.42
CA GLY A 106 15.50 9.12 2.36
C GLY A 106 16.50 8.15 1.69
N GLY A 107 16.49 8.02 0.36
CA GLY A 107 17.33 7.07 -0.37
C GLY A 107 16.84 5.61 -0.33
N TRP A 108 15.61 5.39 0.12
CA TRP A 108 15.01 4.06 0.32
C TRP A 108 14.40 3.51 -0.98
N THR A 109 15.24 3.33 -2.00
CA THR A 109 14.82 2.96 -3.36
C THR A 109 14.23 1.55 -3.44
N ASP A 110 14.67 0.65 -2.57
CA ASP A 110 14.15 -0.71 -2.48
C ASP A 110 12.70 -0.71 -1.98
N GLU A 111 12.39 0.11 -0.99
CA GLU A 111 11.03 0.28 -0.47
C GLU A 111 10.12 1.00 -1.48
N VAL A 112 10.65 1.97 -2.22
CA VAL A 112 9.96 2.58 -3.38
C VAL A 112 9.61 1.51 -4.42
N ALA A 113 10.57 0.63 -4.74
CA ALA A 113 10.36 -0.45 -5.71
C ALA A 113 9.27 -1.44 -5.25
N ILE A 114 9.24 -1.80 -3.96
CA ILE A 114 8.19 -2.64 -3.39
C ILE A 114 6.81 -1.99 -3.53
N LEU A 115 6.68 -0.70 -3.18
CA LEU A 115 5.41 0.01 -3.33
C LEU A 115 4.97 0.14 -4.79
N ALA A 116 5.90 0.40 -5.71
CA ALA A 116 5.60 0.44 -7.14
C ALA A 116 5.08 -0.92 -7.65
N ASP A 117 5.68 -2.02 -7.21
CA ASP A 117 5.23 -3.38 -7.53
C ASP A 117 3.81 -3.65 -6.98
N VAL A 118 3.50 -3.18 -5.76
CA VAL A 118 2.16 -3.25 -5.15
C VAL A 118 1.14 -2.43 -5.94
N VAL A 119 1.44 -1.17 -6.30
CA VAL A 119 0.54 -0.31 -7.09
C VAL A 119 0.24 -0.96 -8.44
N ALA A 120 1.25 -1.52 -9.10
CA ALA A 120 1.06 -2.24 -10.36
C ALA A 120 0.14 -3.46 -10.19
N LEU A 121 0.29 -4.22 -9.09
CA LEU A 121 -0.56 -5.36 -8.76
C LEU A 121 -2.01 -4.95 -8.50
N VAL A 122 -2.24 -3.89 -7.70
CA VAL A 122 -3.57 -3.31 -7.45
C VAL A 122 -4.24 -2.93 -8.78
N ALA A 123 -3.54 -2.17 -9.62
CA ALA A 123 -4.07 -1.75 -10.92
C ALA A 123 -4.44 -2.94 -11.81
N ARG A 124 -3.66 -4.02 -11.78
CA ARG A 124 -4.00 -5.24 -12.53
C ARG A 124 -5.19 -5.98 -11.94
N LEU A 125 -5.32 -6.09 -10.62
CA LEU A 125 -6.45 -6.76 -9.99
C LEU A 125 -7.77 -6.04 -10.31
N HIS A 126 -7.74 -4.70 -10.33
CA HIS A 126 -8.88 -3.83 -10.63
C HIS A 126 -9.10 -3.57 -12.12
N GLY A 127 -8.22 -4.08 -12.98
CA GLY A 127 -8.36 -3.99 -14.43
C GLY A 127 -9.56 -4.80 -14.94
N PRO A 128 -9.98 -4.60 -16.21
CA PRO A 128 -10.94 -5.47 -16.86
C PRO A 128 -10.33 -6.86 -17.06
N SER A 129 -11.12 -7.93 -16.91
CA SER A 129 -10.62 -9.28 -17.16
C SER A 129 -10.16 -9.44 -18.60
N ALA A 130 -9.13 -10.26 -18.83
CA ALA A 130 -8.62 -10.53 -20.18
C ALA A 130 -9.73 -10.99 -21.16
N ILE A 131 -10.74 -11.73 -20.66
CA ILE A 131 -11.91 -12.19 -21.44
C ILE A 131 -12.78 -11.01 -21.91
N ALA A 132 -12.86 -9.93 -21.13
CA ALA A 132 -13.67 -8.75 -21.44
C ALA A 132 -13.03 -7.82 -22.48
N ILE A 133 -11.70 -7.87 -22.67
CA ILE A 133 -10.96 -7.02 -23.60
C ILE A 133 -10.85 -7.65 -25.01
N GLY A 134 -11.32 -8.90 -25.19
CA GLY A 134 -11.24 -9.66 -26.44
C GLY A 134 -10.25 -10.83 -26.36
N PRO A 135 -9.97 -11.55 -27.46
CA PRO A 135 -9.01 -12.66 -27.42
C PRO A 135 -7.65 -12.14 -26.94
N ALA A 136 -7.11 -12.79 -25.89
CA ALA A 136 -5.84 -12.42 -25.28
C ALA A 136 -4.76 -12.27 -26.37
N THR A 137 -4.27 -11.05 -26.57
CA THR A 137 -3.14 -10.78 -27.45
C THR A 137 -1.92 -11.54 -26.92
N ALA A 138 -1.20 -12.25 -27.78
CA ALA A 138 0.05 -12.91 -27.37
C ALA A 138 1.03 -11.87 -26.79
N GLY A 139 1.40 -12.03 -25.51
CA GLY A 139 2.24 -11.08 -24.77
C GLY A 139 1.48 -10.01 -23.97
N ALA A 140 0.15 -9.92 -24.10
CA ALA A 140 -0.66 -9.14 -23.18
C ALA A 140 -0.77 -9.88 -21.85
N VAL A 141 -0.36 -9.23 -20.77
CA VAL A 141 -0.55 -9.75 -19.42
C VAL A 141 -2.05 -9.86 -19.18
N ALA A 142 -2.55 -11.07 -18.90
CA ALA A 142 -3.93 -11.26 -18.49
C ALA A 142 -4.15 -10.44 -17.21
N GLY A 143 -4.95 -9.38 -17.30
CA GLY A 143 -5.26 -8.50 -16.17
C GLY A 143 -6.72 -8.64 -15.77
N GLY A 144 -7.03 -8.26 -14.53
CA GLY A 144 -8.38 -8.03 -14.02
C GLY A 144 -9.12 -9.25 -13.50
N THR A 145 -9.72 -9.15 -12.31
CA THR A 145 -10.76 -10.11 -11.90
C THR A 145 -12.04 -9.92 -12.73
N GLY A 146 -12.28 -8.70 -13.24
CA GLY A 146 -13.54 -8.31 -13.89
C GLY A 146 -14.72 -8.21 -12.91
N ALA A 147 -14.49 -8.44 -11.61
CA ALA A 147 -15.48 -8.41 -10.55
C ALA A 147 -14.95 -7.54 -9.38
N PRO A 148 -15.59 -6.40 -9.08
CA PRO A 148 -15.12 -5.47 -8.04
C PRO A 148 -14.92 -6.12 -6.66
N ASP A 149 -15.85 -6.99 -6.24
CA ASP A 149 -15.76 -7.66 -4.94
C ASP A 149 -14.56 -8.63 -4.86
N GLU A 150 -14.27 -9.34 -5.96
CA GLU A 150 -13.10 -10.19 -6.04
C GLU A 150 -11.82 -9.37 -6.05
N ALA A 151 -11.78 -8.25 -6.78
CA ALA A 151 -10.63 -7.35 -6.78
C ALA A 151 -10.36 -6.79 -5.38
N ALA A 152 -11.41 -6.39 -4.65
CA ALA A 152 -11.30 -5.91 -3.28
C ALA A 152 -10.74 -6.99 -2.32
N ALA A 153 -11.25 -8.22 -2.39
CA ALA A 153 -10.77 -9.33 -1.58
C ALA A 153 -9.28 -9.64 -1.86
N ARG A 154 -8.91 -9.70 -3.14
CA ARG A 154 -7.54 -9.97 -3.59
C ARG A 154 -6.57 -8.83 -3.22
N THR A 155 -7.02 -7.58 -3.29
CA THR A 155 -6.24 -6.44 -2.83
C THR A 155 -6.04 -6.46 -1.32
N ALA A 156 -7.02 -6.91 -0.53
CA ALA A 156 -6.85 -7.06 0.91
C ALA A 156 -5.76 -8.08 1.28
N GLU A 157 -5.70 -9.22 0.58
CA GLU A 157 -4.63 -10.22 0.70
C GLU A 157 -3.26 -9.65 0.29
N LEU A 158 -3.23 -8.94 -0.85
CA LEU A 158 -2.02 -8.28 -1.35
C LEU A 158 -1.41 -7.34 -0.32
N TRP A 159 -2.23 -6.58 0.41
CA TRP A 159 -1.75 -5.67 1.44
C TRP A 159 -1.15 -6.38 2.67
N GLY A 160 -1.53 -7.63 2.93
CA GLY A 160 -0.82 -8.48 3.90
C GLY A 160 0.60 -8.79 3.44
N ALA A 161 0.76 -9.21 2.18
CA ALA A 161 2.06 -9.48 1.58
C ALA A 161 2.90 -8.20 1.45
N ALA A 162 2.29 -7.06 1.10
CA ALA A 162 2.94 -5.77 1.04
C ALA A 162 3.51 -5.35 2.41
N ALA A 163 2.73 -5.53 3.49
CA ALA A 163 3.20 -5.22 4.84
C ALA A 163 4.39 -6.11 5.23
N ALA A 164 4.32 -7.41 4.92
CA ALA A 164 5.44 -8.34 5.16
C ALA A 164 6.68 -7.98 4.32
N ALA A 165 6.50 -7.58 3.05
CA ALA A 165 7.58 -7.17 2.16
C ALA A 165 8.28 -5.90 2.64
N LEU A 166 7.50 -4.87 2.99
CA LEU A 166 8.03 -3.60 3.52
C LEU A 166 8.70 -3.81 4.87
N GLY A 167 8.08 -4.58 5.77
CA GLY A 167 8.63 -4.88 7.09
C GLY A 167 9.88 -5.76 7.06
N GLY A 168 10.01 -6.65 6.07
CA GLY A 168 11.15 -7.56 5.91
C GLY A 168 12.24 -7.09 4.94
N GLY A 169 11.97 -6.05 4.13
CA GLY A 169 12.89 -5.51 3.13
C GLY A 169 12.93 -6.30 1.80
N ALA A 170 13.73 -5.83 0.85
CA ALA A 170 13.75 -6.30 -0.55
C ALA A 170 14.19 -7.76 -0.77
N ALA A 171 14.83 -8.37 0.23
CA ALA A 171 15.23 -9.78 0.20
C ALA A 171 14.20 -10.71 0.87
N SER A 172 13.13 -10.16 1.47
CA SER A 172 12.09 -10.98 2.08
C SER A 172 11.36 -11.84 1.03
N PRO A 173 10.86 -13.04 1.42
CA PRO A 173 10.06 -13.87 0.52
C PRO A 173 8.87 -13.12 -0.09
N ALA A 174 8.23 -12.26 0.70
CA ALA A 174 7.14 -11.42 0.23
C ALA A 174 7.61 -10.42 -0.85
N ALA A 175 8.73 -9.72 -0.65
CA ALA A 175 9.26 -8.79 -1.66
C ALA A 175 9.68 -9.50 -2.96
N VAL A 176 10.21 -10.72 -2.87
CA VAL A 176 10.54 -11.55 -4.03
C VAL A 176 9.27 -11.91 -4.79
N LEU A 177 8.25 -12.45 -4.10
CA LEU A 177 6.97 -12.79 -4.71
C LEU A 177 6.30 -11.59 -5.39
N LEU A 178 6.31 -10.43 -4.73
CA LEU A 178 5.69 -9.23 -5.28
C LEU A 178 6.40 -8.73 -6.53
N ARG A 179 7.73 -8.89 -6.63
CA ARG A 179 8.54 -8.46 -7.78
C ARG A 179 8.26 -9.27 -9.06
N ASP A 180 7.76 -10.49 -8.93
CA ASP A 180 7.40 -11.33 -10.07
C ASP A 180 6.29 -10.71 -10.94
N VAL A 181 5.58 -9.68 -10.42
CA VAL A 181 4.75 -8.74 -11.19
C VAL A 181 5.40 -8.27 -12.48
N ARG A 182 6.70 -8.00 -12.45
CA ARG A 182 7.44 -7.45 -13.59
C ARG A 182 7.53 -8.46 -14.73
N GLY A 183 7.44 -9.74 -14.42
CA GLY A 183 7.32 -10.84 -15.38
C GLY A 183 5.90 -11.05 -15.92
N GLY A 184 4.90 -10.35 -15.36
CA GLY A 184 3.51 -10.38 -15.80
C GLY A 184 2.59 -11.29 -14.97
N GLU A 185 3.11 -12.04 -13.99
CA GLU A 185 2.26 -12.90 -13.18
C GLU A 185 1.62 -12.14 -12.01
N VAL A 186 0.35 -12.45 -11.71
CA VAL A 186 -0.33 -11.98 -10.49
C VAL A 186 -0.33 -13.15 -9.51
N PRO A 187 0.35 -13.05 -8.35
CA PRO A 187 0.38 -14.13 -7.36
C PRO A 187 -1.03 -14.52 -6.92
N ASP A 188 -1.33 -15.81 -6.82
CA ASP A 188 -2.63 -16.30 -6.34
C ASP A 188 -2.81 -16.08 -4.82
N SER A 189 -4.01 -16.39 -4.31
CA SER A 189 -4.37 -16.14 -2.90
C SER A 189 -3.54 -16.99 -1.94
N ASN A 190 -3.17 -18.20 -2.34
CA ASN A 190 -2.38 -19.10 -1.53
C ASN A 190 -0.94 -18.58 -1.39
N ALA A 191 -0.36 -18.10 -2.49
CA ALA A 191 0.98 -17.51 -2.52
C ALA A 191 1.04 -16.23 -1.66
N LEU A 192 0.07 -15.33 -1.80
CA LEU A 192 -0.01 -14.11 -0.98
C LEU A 192 -0.16 -14.45 0.51
N SER A 193 -1.02 -15.41 0.85
CA SER A 193 -1.25 -15.82 2.24
C SER A 193 0.00 -16.43 2.86
N ALA A 194 0.74 -17.26 2.12
CA ALA A 194 1.95 -17.93 2.62
C ALA A 194 3.06 -16.97 3.01
N VAL A 195 3.15 -15.79 2.37
CA VAL A 195 4.20 -14.79 2.64
C VAL A 195 3.74 -13.65 3.56
N SER A 196 2.44 -13.56 3.86
CA SER A 196 1.87 -12.50 4.71
C SER A 196 2.10 -12.74 6.20
N THR A 197 2.37 -13.98 6.61
CA THR A 197 2.70 -14.32 8.00
C THR A 197 4.19 -14.14 8.24
N PRO A 198 4.63 -13.35 9.26
CA PRO A 198 6.02 -13.31 9.63
C PRO A 198 6.46 -14.72 10.05
N SER A 199 7.50 -15.25 9.40
CA SER A 199 8.09 -16.52 9.79
C SER A 199 8.57 -16.40 11.24
N ALA A 200 8.14 -17.32 12.10
CA ALA A 200 8.52 -17.35 13.52
C ALA A 200 10.02 -17.64 13.73
N ASP A 201 10.73 -17.99 12.67
CA ASP A 201 12.17 -18.28 12.70
C ASP A 201 12.97 -16.99 12.57
N GLY A 202 13.16 -16.32 13.72
CA GLY A 202 14.28 -15.40 13.89
C GLY A 202 15.62 -16.15 13.78
N PRO A 203 16.72 -15.47 13.40
CA PRO A 203 18.03 -16.11 13.32
C PRO A 203 18.44 -16.70 14.67
N PRO A 204 19.20 -17.83 14.70
CA PRO A 204 19.71 -18.37 15.95
C PRO A 204 20.53 -17.30 16.65
N GLN A 205 20.17 -17.02 17.91
CA GLN A 205 20.98 -16.17 18.77
C GLN A 205 22.31 -16.88 19.00
N HIS A 206 23.37 -16.33 18.43
CA HIS A 206 24.76 -16.71 18.69
C HIS A 206 25.37 -15.77 19.72
#